data_AF-A0A6N3GBI9-F1
#
_entry.id   AF-A0A6N3GBI9-F1
#
_cell.length_a   1.000
_cell.length_b   1.000
_cell.length_c   1.000
_cell.angle_alpha   90.00
_cell.angle_beta   90.00
_cell.angle_gamma   90.00
#
_symmetry.space_group_name_H-M   'P 1'
#
loop_
_entity.id
_entity.type
_entity.pdbx_description
1 polymer ?
#
loop_
_entity_poly.entity_id
_entity_poly.type
_entity_poly.pdbx_seq_one_letter_code
_entity_poly.pdbx_strand_id
1 'polypeptide(L)' 'MDARYTGEQIAAARRAKGLTQKQLADALGVTDKAVSKWERGVSHS' A
#
# COMPACT_ATOMS: atom_id res chain seq x y z
N MET A 1 -9.29 -2.52 -14.08
CA MET A 1 -9.32 -2.30 -12.62
C MET A 1 -8.29 -1.22 -12.34
N ASP A 2 -8.73 0.01 -12.04
CA ASP A 2 -7.84 1.18 -11.87
C ASP A 2 -6.84 0.98 -10.73
N ALA A 3 -5.55 1.23 -10.98
CA ALA A 3 -4.50 1.13 -9.96
C ALA A 3 -4.75 2.05 -8.74
N ARG A 4 -5.49 3.16 -8.93
CA ARG A 4 -5.95 4.05 -7.86
C ARG A 4 -6.90 3.34 -6.89
N TYR A 5 -7.84 2.56 -7.42
CA TYR A 5 -8.80 1.79 -6.63
C TYR A 5 -8.10 0.69 -5.79
N THR A 6 -7.04 0.09 -6.33
CA THR A 6 -6.24 -0.89 -5.59
C THR A 6 -5.40 -0.24 -4.48
N GLY A 7 -4.80 0.93 -4.73
CA GLY A 7 -4.01 1.66 -3.74
C GLY A 7 -4.81 2.11 -2.52
N GLU A 8 -6.00 2.67 -2.75
CA GLU A 8 -6.90 3.10 -1.67
C GLU A 8 -7.37 1.92 -0.82
N GLN A 9 -7.67 0.77 -1.43
CA GLN A 9 -8.07 -0.42 -0.68
C GLN A 9 -6.95 -1.00 0.17
N ILE A 10 -5.71 -1.01 -0.33
CA ILE A 10 -4.54 -1.42 0.47
C ILE A 10 -4.39 -0.49 1.69
N ALA A 11 -4.49 0.82 1.47
CA ALA A 11 -4.37 1.80 2.54
C ALA A 11 -5.52 1.70 3.56
N ALA A 12 -6.74 1.42 3.12
CA ALA A 12 -7.90 1.21 3.97
C ALA A 12 -7.75 -0.07 4.82
N ALA A 13 -7.38 -1.20 4.19
CA ALA A 13 -7.16 -2.46 4.88
C ALA A 13 -6.02 -2.37 5.90
N ARG A 14 -4.93 -1.66 5.55
CA ARG A 14 -3.81 -1.40 6.46
C ARG A 14 -4.26 -0.63 7.69
N ARG A 15 -5.01 0.47 7.51
CA ARG A 15 -5.54 1.29 8.60
C ARG A 15 -6.55 0.54 9.46
N ALA A 16 -7.42 -0.27 8.86
CA ALA A 16 -8.36 -1.11 9.60
C ALA A 16 -7.66 -2.11 10.53
N LYS A 17 -6.46 -2.56 10.16
CA LYS A 17 -5.60 -3.41 11.00
C LYS A 17 -4.67 -2.64 11.94
N GLY A 18 -4.73 -1.30 11.97
CA GLY A 18 -3.84 -0.46 12.79
C GLY A 18 -2.36 -0.53 12.39
N LEU A 19 -2.05 -0.94 11.15
CA LEU A 19 -0.69 -1.16 10.69
C LEU A 19 -0.08 0.13 10.12
N THR A 20 1.22 0.31 10.35
CA THR A 20 2.04 1.28 9.60
C THR A 20 2.43 0.71 8.23
N GLN A 21 2.83 1.58 7.30
CA GLN A 21 3.31 1.13 5.98
C GLN A 21 4.52 0.19 6.11
N LYS A 22 5.41 0.45 7.08
CA LYS A 22 6.56 -0.41 7.40
C LYS A 22 6.11 -1.79 7.87
N GLN A 23 5.18 -1.87 8.82
CA GLN A 23 4.69 -3.17 9.30
C GLN A 23 3.98 -3.98 8.20
N LEU A 24 3.22 -3.30 7.33
CA LEU A 24 2.64 -3.95 6.15
C LEU A 24 3.75 -4.44 5.19
N ALA A 25 4.79 -3.64 4.99
CA ALA A 25 5.92 -3.99 4.14
C ALA A 25 6.68 -5.21 4.70
N ASP A 26 6.99 -5.21 6.00
CA ASP A 26 7.63 -6.31 6.71
C ASP A 26 6.80 -7.61 6.61
N ALA A 27 5.47 -7.50 6.78
CA ALA A 27 4.56 -8.65 6.66
C ALA A 27 4.45 -9.22 5.24
N LEU A 28 4.68 -8.39 4.22
CA LEU A 28 4.62 -8.78 2.80
C LEU A 28 6.01 -9.07 2.21
N GLY A 29 7.09 -8.88 2.99
CA GLY A 29 8.47 -9.04 2.51
C GLY A 29 8.88 -8.02 1.45
N VAL A 30 8.27 -6.84 1.44
CA VAL A 30 8.56 -5.75 0.51
C VAL A 30 9.12 -4.54 1.24
N THR A 31 9.49 -3.49 0.50
CA THR A 31 9.91 -2.23 1.11
C THR A 31 8.72 -1.34 1.45
N ASP A 32 8.86 -0.53 2.48
CA ASP A 32 7.93 0.54 2.85
C ASP A 32 7.67 1.50 1.67
N LYS A 33 8.70 1.77 0.86
CA LYS A 33 8.59 2.53 -0.40
C LYS A 33 7.67 1.85 -1.42
N ALA A 34 7.69 0.53 -1.54
CA ALA A 34 6.80 -0.21 -2.43
C ALA A 34 5.34 -0.06 -1.98
N VAL A 35 5.08 -0.23 -0.68
CA VAL A 35 3.74 -0.01 -0.08
C VAL A 35 3.29 1.44 -0.32
N SER A 36 4.15 2.42 -0.10
CA SER A 36 3.85 3.83 -0.36
C SER A 36 3.54 4.11 -1.84
N LYS A 37 4.18 3.42 -2.77
CA LYS A 37 3.92 3.55 -4.22
C LYS A 37 2.56 2.95 -4.59
N TRP A 38 2.23 1.78 -4.03
CA TRP A 38 0.92 1.15 -4.21
C TRP A 38 -0.21 2.02 -3.67
N GLU A 39 -0.08 2.49 -2.42
CA GLU A 39 -1.11 3.30 -1.76
C GLU A 39 -1.37 4.63 -2.47
N ARG A 40 -0.34 5.24 -3.05
CA ARG A 40 -0.46 6.51 -3.79
C ARG A 40 -0.86 6.35 -5.25
N GLY A 41 -0.92 5.11 -5.77
CA GLY A 41 -1.27 4.85 -7.16
C GLY A 41 -0.27 5.42 -8.18
N VAL A 42 0.98 5.70 -7.79
CA VAL A 42 2.01 6.26 -8.68
C VAL A 42 2.59 5.14 -9.55
N SER A 43 1.78 4.63 -10.46
CA SER A 43 2.29 3.89 -11.62
C SER A 43 2.70 4.94 -12.63
N HIS A 44 4.02 5.11 -12.83
CA HIS A 44 4.51 5.85 -13.98
C HIS A 44 3.89 5.18 -15.22
N SER A 45 3.10 5.95 -15.98
CA SER A 45 2.80 5.67 -17.38
C SER A 45 4.09 5.55 -18.17
#